data_AF-A0A7V5JH05-F1
#
_entry.id   AF-A0A7V5JH05-F1
#
_cell.length_a   1.000
_cell.length_b   1.000
_cell.length_c   1.000
_cell.angle_alpha   90.00
_cell.angle_beta   90.00
_cell.angle_gamma   90.00
#
_symmetry.space_group_name_H-M   'P 1'
#
loop_
_entity.id
_entity.type
_entity.pdbx_description
1 polymer ?
#
loop_
_entity_poly.entity_id
_entity_poly.type
_entity_poly.pdbx_seq_one_letter_code
_entity_poly.pdbx_strand_id
1 'polypeptide(L)'
;MAESKRGGRQSSRLVHLLVLLMFLASMAGCGLSGGSGDGDQGDTNLSSPTGPVAELSGDPARAVTAAVSDLFAAKPAPAAEIGQDASGVSIVRSEIEIGLVDAATVADANRLLAGIDGEIVAMAKGVPQLLVRIPDPGSLAALDALIATLENDPVVAYVSRGVVPVVAGLPANVAASQASEMEKLR
;
A
#
# COMPACT_ATOMS: atom_id res chain seq x y z
N MET A 1 18.58 -24.32 36.16
CA MET A 1 18.78 -22.95 35.62
C MET A 1 18.13 -22.92 34.24
N ALA A 2 16.94 -22.34 34.14
CA ALA A 2 16.21 -22.21 32.88
C ALA A 2 16.20 -20.74 32.49
N GLU A 3 16.84 -20.43 31.36
CA GLU A 3 17.04 -19.08 30.85
C GLU A 3 15.83 -18.68 29.99
N SER A 4 15.00 -17.78 30.53
CA SER A 4 13.82 -17.24 29.86
C SER A 4 14.22 -16.07 28.97
N LYS A 5 14.34 -16.33 27.66
CA LYS A 5 14.67 -15.32 26.64
C LYS A 5 13.37 -14.79 26.01
N ARG A 6 12.68 -13.86 26.69
CA ARG A 6 11.58 -13.06 26.10
C ARG A 6 12.18 -11.79 25.49
N GLY A 7 12.58 -11.89 24.22
CA GLY A 7 13.07 -10.76 23.41
C GLY A 7 11.93 -10.04 22.70
N GLY A 8 11.93 -8.71 22.80
CA GLY A 8 10.85 -7.82 22.38
C GLY A 8 10.54 -7.84 20.88
N ARG A 9 9.25 -8.01 20.57
CA ARG A 9 8.63 -7.76 19.25
C ARG A 9 7.48 -6.76 19.33
N GLN A 10 7.47 -5.86 20.32
CA GLN A 10 6.39 -4.87 20.49
C GLN A 10 6.66 -3.50 19.85
N SER A 11 7.90 -3.19 19.46
CA SER A 11 8.27 -1.88 18.90
C SER A 11 7.94 -1.69 17.41
N SER A 12 7.68 -2.76 16.65
CA SER A 12 7.44 -2.66 15.20
C SER A 12 6.01 -2.20 14.83
N ARG A 13 5.02 -2.48 15.69
CA ARG A 13 3.60 -2.14 15.43
C ARG A 13 3.30 -0.64 15.56
N LEU A 14 4.06 0.08 16.40
CA LEU A 14 3.85 1.52 16.61
C LEU A 14 4.42 2.36 15.45
N VAL A 15 5.45 1.86 14.76
CA VAL A 15 6.06 2.55 13.61
C VAL A 15 5.18 2.42 12.37
N HIS A 16 4.58 1.24 12.12
CA HIS A 16 3.68 1.03 10.98
C HIS A 16 2.39 1.86 11.07
N LEU A 17 1.80 2.00 12.27
CA LEU A 17 0.61 2.84 12.47
C LEU A 17 0.90 4.33 12.20
N LEU A 18 2.14 4.78 12.47
CA LEU A 18 2.53 6.18 12.31
C LEU A 18 2.86 6.54 10.85
N VAL A 19 3.38 5.58 10.06
CA VAL A 19 3.62 5.76 8.61
C VAL A 19 2.29 5.81 7.83
N LEU A 20 1.31 4.96 8.18
CA LEU A 20 -0.03 5.00 7.57
C LEU A 20 -0.75 6.33 7.86
N LEU A 21 -0.55 6.91 9.06
CA LEU A 21 -1.14 8.20 9.45
C LEU A 21 -0.46 9.40 8.77
N MET A 22 0.84 9.30 8.42
CA MET A 22 1.52 10.37 7.67
C MET A 22 1.10 10.43 6.20
N PHE A 23 0.66 9.31 5.61
CA PHE A 23 0.12 9.28 4.25
C PHE A 23 -1.16 10.13 4.10
N LEU A 24 -1.98 10.24 5.15
CA LEU A 24 -3.20 11.04 5.13
C LEU A 24 -2.98 12.55 5.37
N ALA A 25 -1.80 12.98 5.84
CA ALA A 25 -1.59 14.36 6.29
C ALA A 25 -0.94 15.30 5.25
N SER A 26 -0.49 14.79 4.09
CA SER A 26 0.35 15.58 3.16
C SER A 26 -0.42 16.34 2.06
N MET A 27 -1.76 16.37 2.08
CA MET A 27 -2.56 17.03 1.04
C MET A 27 -2.93 18.51 1.32
N ALA A 28 -2.36 19.15 2.35
CA ALA A 28 -2.64 20.55 2.69
C ALA A 28 -1.38 21.44 2.59
N GLY A 29 -0.89 21.70 1.38
CA GLY A 29 0.29 22.53 1.18
C GLY A 29 0.46 23.05 -0.25
N CYS A 30 -0.49 23.84 -0.76
CA CYS A 30 -0.27 24.65 -1.95
C CYS A 30 0.22 26.05 -1.55
N GLY A 31 1.37 26.46 -2.09
CA GLY A 31 1.74 27.88 -2.17
C GLY A 31 3.23 28.12 -2.37
N LEU A 32 3.67 28.36 -3.61
CA LEU A 32 4.04 29.70 -4.10
C LEU A 32 4.86 29.61 -5.42
N SER A 33 4.16 29.89 -6.51
CA SER A 33 4.55 30.56 -7.76
C SER A 33 6.00 31.06 -7.95
N GLY A 34 6.56 30.78 -9.14
CA GLY A 34 7.40 31.75 -9.87
C GLY A 34 8.50 31.16 -10.76
N GLY A 35 8.24 30.97 -12.06
CA GLY A 35 9.31 30.64 -13.02
C GLY A 35 8.80 30.47 -14.45
N SER A 36 8.78 31.56 -15.22
CA SER A 36 8.52 31.56 -16.67
C SER A 36 9.72 30.97 -17.42
N GLY A 37 9.48 29.88 -18.15
CA GLY A 37 10.41 29.31 -19.12
C GLY A 37 9.64 28.70 -20.28
N ASP A 38 9.60 29.43 -21.40
CA ASP A 38 9.12 28.97 -22.70
C ASP A 38 9.97 27.79 -23.20
N GLY A 39 9.34 26.71 -23.63
CA GLY A 39 9.98 25.70 -24.47
C GLY A 39 9.36 24.30 -24.35
N ASP A 40 8.71 23.88 -25.44
CA ASP A 40 8.33 22.51 -25.79
C ASP A 40 6.99 21.98 -25.25
N GLN A 41 5.91 22.32 -25.97
CA GLN A 41 4.60 21.66 -25.90
C GLN A 41 4.68 20.29 -26.58
N GLY A 42 5.37 19.34 -25.94
CA GLY A 42 5.06 17.93 -26.14
C GLY A 42 3.78 17.64 -25.36
N ASP A 43 2.68 17.40 -26.08
CA ASP A 43 1.39 16.94 -25.57
C ASP A 43 1.54 15.60 -24.83
N THR A 44 2.14 15.64 -23.64
CA THR A 44 2.13 14.52 -22.70
C THR A 44 0.77 14.56 -22.03
N ASN A 45 -0.15 13.85 -22.67
CA ASN A 45 -1.46 13.53 -22.12
C ASN A 45 -1.25 12.73 -20.83
N LEU A 46 -1.03 13.43 -19.72
CA LEU A 46 -0.83 12.89 -18.36
C LEU A 46 -2.16 12.36 -17.81
N SER A 47 -2.76 11.41 -18.54
CA SER A 47 -3.85 10.61 -18.01
C SER A 47 -3.25 9.68 -16.98
N SER A 48 -3.26 10.11 -15.71
CA SER A 48 -2.95 9.22 -14.60
C SER A 48 -3.84 7.98 -14.70
N PRO A 49 -3.29 6.77 -14.57
CA PRO A 49 -4.07 5.55 -14.64
C PRO A 49 -5.21 5.63 -13.63
N THR A 50 -6.45 5.47 -14.10
CA THR A 50 -7.66 5.58 -13.28
C THR A 50 -8.03 4.25 -12.60
N GLY A 51 -7.11 3.27 -12.59
CA GLY A 51 -7.40 1.92 -12.10
C GLY A 51 -6.15 1.19 -11.61
N PRO A 52 -6.35 -0.04 -11.09
CA PRO A 52 -5.26 -0.91 -10.68
C PRO A 52 -4.27 -1.14 -11.82
N VAL A 53 -3.01 -1.33 -11.45
CA VAL A 53 -1.92 -1.53 -12.40
C VAL A 53 -1.30 -2.91 -12.16
N ALA A 54 -1.35 -3.78 -13.16
CA ALA A 54 -0.78 -5.13 -13.06
C ALA A 54 0.77 -5.13 -13.08
N GLU A 55 1.38 -4.08 -13.65
CA GLU A 55 2.83 -4.04 -13.88
C GLU A 55 3.40 -2.62 -13.77
N LEU A 56 4.56 -2.47 -13.10
CA LEU A 56 5.30 -1.21 -13.12
C LEU A 56 5.88 -0.96 -14.52
N SER A 57 5.65 0.23 -15.04
CA SER A 57 6.20 0.67 -16.32
C SER A 57 7.65 1.14 -16.16
N GLY A 58 8.47 0.95 -17.19
CA GLY A 58 9.84 1.49 -17.24
C GLY A 58 10.87 0.48 -17.71
N ASP A 59 12.15 0.85 -17.59
CA ASP A 59 13.26 -0.04 -17.87
C ASP A 59 13.32 -1.17 -16.82
N PRO A 60 13.27 -2.46 -17.22
CA PRO A 60 13.27 -3.60 -16.31
C PRO A 60 14.49 -3.64 -15.37
N ALA A 61 15.64 -3.11 -15.79
CA ALA A 61 16.86 -3.10 -14.97
C ALA A 61 16.95 -1.90 -14.01
N ARG A 62 16.00 -0.96 -14.09
CA ARG A 62 16.01 0.25 -13.25
C ARG A 62 15.51 -0.08 -11.84
N ALA A 63 16.03 0.65 -10.86
CA ALA A 63 15.55 0.57 -9.48
C ALA A 63 14.05 0.88 -9.40
N VAL A 64 13.30 0.11 -8.60
CA VAL A 64 11.85 0.25 -8.43
C VAL A 64 11.46 1.66 -8.00
N THR A 65 12.20 2.28 -7.08
CA THR A 65 11.91 3.62 -6.57
C THR A 65 11.85 4.69 -7.67
N ALA A 66 12.57 4.50 -8.78
CA ALA A 66 12.54 5.43 -9.90
C ALA A 66 11.37 5.18 -10.88
N ALA A 67 10.72 4.02 -10.80
CA ALA A 67 9.55 3.65 -11.60
C ALA A 67 8.22 3.84 -10.86
N VAL A 68 8.24 3.82 -9.52
CA VAL A 68 7.05 4.07 -8.70
C VAL A 68 6.61 5.53 -8.85
N SER A 69 5.33 5.70 -9.17
CA SER A 69 4.62 6.98 -9.22
C SER A 69 3.53 7.03 -8.16
N ASP A 70 2.86 8.17 -8.03
CA ASP A 70 1.70 8.27 -7.16
C ASP A 70 0.49 7.58 -7.81
N LEU A 71 -0.09 6.62 -7.10
CA LEU A 71 -1.30 5.91 -7.50
C LEU A 71 -2.16 5.65 -6.27
N PHE A 72 -3.45 5.91 -6.39
CA PHE A 72 -4.45 5.46 -5.44
C PHE A 72 -5.71 5.04 -6.21
N ALA A 73 -5.83 3.74 -6.43
CA ALA A 73 -6.93 3.08 -7.12
C ALA A 73 -7.61 2.01 -6.23
N ALA A 74 -7.34 2.04 -4.91
CA ALA A 74 -7.93 1.13 -3.96
C ALA A 74 -9.46 1.26 -3.95
N LYS A 75 -10.14 0.12 -4.08
CA LYS A 75 -11.59 0.00 -3.96
C LYS A 75 -11.93 -0.66 -2.63
N PRO A 76 -13.09 -0.34 -2.03
CA PRO A 76 -13.55 -1.07 -0.86
C PRO A 76 -13.62 -2.58 -1.13
N ALA A 77 -13.02 -3.37 -0.24
CA ALA A 77 -13.08 -4.82 -0.34
C ALA A 77 -14.52 -5.32 -0.11
N PRO A 78 -15.00 -6.32 -0.89
CA PRO A 78 -16.23 -7.03 -0.59
C PRO A 78 -16.26 -7.58 0.83
N ALA A 79 -17.41 -7.49 1.50
CA ALA A 79 -17.56 -7.99 2.87
C ALA A 79 -17.21 -9.48 3.03
N ALA A 80 -17.44 -10.30 1.99
CA ALA A 80 -17.10 -11.71 1.98
C ALA A 80 -15.58 -11.98 2.09
N GLU A 81 -14.75 -11.03 1.65
CA GLU A 81 -13.29 -11.13 1.68
C GLU A 81 -12.68 -10.61 2.99
N ILE A 82 -13.51 -10.05 3.88
CA ILE A 82 -13.05 -9.53 5.17
C ILE A 82 -13.15 -10.66 6.20
N GLY A 83 -12.03 -10.95 6.87
CA GLY A 83 -11.96 -11.85 8.02
C GLY A 83 -11.62 -11.10 9.29
N GLN A 84 -11.85 -11.72 10.45
CA GLN A 84 -11.33 -11.23 11.73
C GLN A 84 -10.22 -12.14 12.24
N ASP A 85 -9.12 -11.54 12.68
CA ASP A 85 -8.07 -12.29 13.35
C ASP A 85 -8.43 -12.59 14.81
N ALA A 86 -7.55 -13.32 15.52
CA ALA A 86 -7.76 -13.70 16.91
C ALA A 86 -7.87 -12.50 17.88
N SER A 87 -7.48 -11.30 17.45
CA SER A 87 -7.60 -10.06 18.23
C SER A 87 -8.83 -9.22 17.86
N GLY A 88 -9.67 -9.72 16.93
CA GLY A 88 -10.84 -9.01 16.43
C GLY A 88 -10.53 -7.92 15.40
N VAL A 89 -9.27 -7.84 14.92
CA VAL A 89 -8.90 -6.90 13.85
C VAL A 89 -9.47 -7.40 12.53
N SER A 90 -10.13 -6.51 11.80
CA SER A 90 -10.67 -6.81 10.47
C SER A 90 -9.57 -6.75 9.43
N ILE A 91 -9.38 -7.86 8.73
CA ILE A 91 -8.34 -8.10 7.73
C ILE A 91 -9.00 -8.29 6.37
N VAL A 92 -8.49 -7.59 5.36
CA VAL A 92 -8.88 -7.79 3.95
C VAL A 92 -8.03 -8.93 3.40
N ARG A 93 -8.64 -10.09 3.10
CA ARG A 93 -7.88 -11.28 2.70
C ARG A 93 -7.20 -11.16 1.34
N SER A 94 -7.75 -10.30 0.49
CA SER A 94 -7.34 -10.06 -0.88
C SER A 94 -6.40 -8.86 -1.02
N GLU A 95 -5.83 -8.34 0.07
CA GLU A 95 -4.99 -7.15 0.06
C GLU A 95 -3.78 -7.36 0.96
N ILE A 96 -2.60 -7.05 0.43
CA ILE A 96 -1.33 -7.11 1.14
C ILE A 96 -0.50 -5.87 0.84
N GLU A 97 0.31 -5.48 1.81
CA GLU A 97 1.31 -4.44 1.66
C GLU A 97 2.66 -5.11 1.50
N ILE A 98 3.40 -4.74 0.46
CA ILE A 98 4.72 -5.29 0.15
C ILE A 98 5.73 -4.15 0.18
N GLY A 99 6.70 -4.25 1.08
CA GLY A 99 7.92 -3.45 1.02
C GLY A 99 9.00 -4.21 0.25
N LEU A 100 9.62 -3.55 -0.71
CA LEU A 100 10.72 -4.09 -1.52
C LEU A 100 12.07 -3.63 -0.97
N VAL A 101 13.11 -4.45 -1.17
CA VAL A 101 14.49 -4.04 -0.80
C VAL A 101 14.98 -2.91 -1.70
N ASP A 102 15.89 -2.07 -1.20
CA ASP A 102 16.40 -0.89 -1.94
C ASP A 102 17.02 -1.24 -3.31
N ALA A 103 17.57 -2.46 -3.43
CA ALA A 103 18.20 -2.98 -4.65
C ALA A 103 17.19 -3.59 -5.65
N ALA A 104 15.91 -3.67 -5.32
CA ALA A 104 14.91 -4.28 -6.19
C ALA A 104 14.77 -3.50 -7.50
N THR A 105 14.66 -4.25 -8.60
CA THR A 105 14.46 -3.70 -9.94
C THR A 105 12.99 -3.77 -10.39
N VAL A 106 12.62 -3.02 -11.43
CA VAL A 106 11.29 -3.10 -12.04
C VAL A 106 10.94 -4.54 -12.43
N ALA A 107 11.89 -5.27 -13.03
CA ALA A 107 11.70 -6.67 -13.38
C ALA A 107 11.43 -7.57 -12.15
N ASP A 108 12.11 -7.32 -11.03
CA ASP A 108 11.89 -8.06 -9.79
C ASP A 108 10.47 -7.85 -9.25
N ALA A 109 10.03 -6.59 -9.18
CA ALA A 109 8.69 -6.25 -8.72
C ALA A 109 7.62 -6.86 -9.63
N ASN A 110 7.80 -6.76 -10.96
CA ASN A 110 6.84 -7.29 -11.94
C ASN A 110 6.78 -8.82 -11.91
N ARG A 111 7.93 -9.50 -11.73
CA ARG A 111 7.98 -10.94 -11.50
C ARG A 111 7.19 -11.33 -10.25
N LEU A 112 7.39 -10.61 -9.16
CA LEU A 112 6.71 -10.88 -7.89
C LEU A 112 5.19 -10.72 -8.04
N LEU A 113 4.74 -9.60 -8.65
CA LEU A 113 3.33 -9.33 -8.91
C LEU A 113 2.69 -10.40 -9.78
N ALA A 114 3.32 -10.77 -10.89
CA ALA A 114 2.84 -11.84 -11.76
C ALA A 114 2.78 -13.20 -11.03
N GLY A 115 3.72 -13.48 -10.13
CA GLY A 115 3.75 -14.72 -9.36
C GLY A 115 2.61 -14.88 -8.35
N ILE A 116 1.92 -13.80 -7.99
CA ILE A 116 0.79 -13.79 -7.05
C ILE A 116 -0.52 -13.32 -7.68
N ASP A 117 -0.56 -13.20 -9.01
CA ASP A 117 -1.68 -12.59 -9.75
C ASP A 117 -2.08 -11.22 -9.15
N GLY A 118 -1.08 -10.43 -8.76
CA GLY A 118 -1.25 -9.19 -8.00
C GLY A 118 -1.45 -7.95 -8.87
N GLU A 119 -2.29 -7.05 -8.40
CA GLU A 119 -2.50 -5.72 -8.99
C GLU A 119 -2.14 -4.62 -7.99
N ILE A 120 -1.33 -3.66 -8.39
CA ILE A 120 -1.01 -2.48 -7.57
C ILE A 120 -2.25 -1.60 -7.49
N VAL A 121 -2.74 -1.38 -6.27
CA VAL A 121 -3.89 -0.50 -5.99
C VAL A 121 -3.49 0.79 -5.28
N ALA A 122 -2.32 0.83 -4.65
CA ALA A 122 -1.72 2.08 -4.20
C ALA A 122 -0.19 2.01 -4.18
N MET A 123 0.44 3.15 -4.47
CA MET A 123 1.88 3.36 -4.33
C MET A 123 2.16 4.87 -4.26
N ALA A 124 3.31 5.25 -3.69
CA ALA A 124 3.75 6.64 -3.67
C ALA A 124 5.12 6.80 -4.30
N LYS A 125 5.27 7.87 -5.07
CA LYS A 125 6.47 8.17 -5.84
C LYS A 125 7.73 8.10 -4.98
N GLY A 126 8.71 7.32 -5.44
CA GLY A 126 10.00 7.17 -4.75
C GLY A 126 10.00 6.23 -3.54
N VAL A 127 8.84 5.70 -3.14
CA VAL A 127 8.72 4.77 -2.01
C VAL A 127 8.68 3.33 -2.53
N PRO A 128 9.58 2.43 -2.09
CA PRO A 128 9.60 1.03 -2.53
C PRO A 128 8.54 0.19 -1.79
N GLN A 129 7.31 0.70 -1.71
CA GLN A 129 6.20 0.10 -0.98
C GLN A 129 4.96 0.12 -1.86
N LEU A 130 4.35 -1.06 -2.00
CA LEU A 130 3.19 -1.28 -2.86
C LEU A 130 2.04 -1.83 -2.01
N LEU A 131 0.85 -1.26 -2.17
CA LEU A 131 -0.39 -1.91 -1.75
C LEU A 131 -0.93 -2.71 -2.92
N VAL A 132 -1.05 -4.01 -2.73
CA VAL A 132 -1.34 -4.98 -3.78
C VAL A 132 -2.62 -5.72 -3.48
N ARG A 133 -3.53 -5.72 -4.46
CA ARG A 133 -4.71 -6.57 -4.51
C ARG A 133 -4.30 -7.93 -5.08
N ILE A 134 -4.74 -9.01 -4.44
CA ILE A 134 -4.52 -10.39 -4.88
C ILE A 134 -5.85 -11.12 -5.00
N PRO A 135 -5.93 -12.27 -5.72
CA PRO A 135 -7.10 -13.15 -5.63
C PRO A 135 -7.37 -13.54 -4.17
N ASP A 136 -8.65 -13.57 -3.75
CA ASP A 136 -8.99 -13.96 -2.38
C ASP A 136 -8.50 -15.40 -2.12
N PRO A 137 -7.58 -15.61 -1.17
CA PRO A 137 -7.08 -16.95 -0.83
C PRO A 137 -8.12 -17.78 -0.07
N GLY A 138 -9.31 -17.23 0.19
CA GLY A 138 -10.47 -17.90 0.77
C GLY A 138 -10.44 -18.01 2.30
N SER A 139 -9.27 -17.89 2.94
CA SER A 139 -9.14 -17.91 4.40
C SER A 139 -7.93 -17.11 4.89
N LEU A 140 -7.95 -16.69 6.16
CA LEU A 140 -6.82 -16.00 6.78
C LEU A 140 -5.58 -16.90 6.89
N ALA A 141 -5.76 -18.21 7.12
CA ALA A 141 -4.66 -19.15 7.16
C ALA A 141 -3.96 -19.30 5.79
N ALA A 142 -4.74 -19.27 4.70
CA ALA A 142 -4.19 -19.30 3.35
C ALA A 142 -3.47 -17.97 2.99
N LEU A 143 -4.02 -16.82 3.43
CA LEU A 143 -3.31 -15.54 3.34
C LEU A 143 -1.98 -15.58 4.11
N ASP A 144 -1.97 -16.12 5.33
CA ASP A 144 -0.75 -16.22 6.13
C ASP A 144 0.31 -17.12 5.50
N ALA A 145 -0.11 -18.22 4.86
CA ALA A 145 0.80 -19.07 4.11
C ALA A 145 1.40 -18.36 2.89
N LEU A 146 0.61 -17.54 2.18
CA LEU A 146 1.10 -16.70 1.09
C LEU A 146 2.10 -15.66 1.59
N ILE A 147 1.77 -14.95 2.68
CA ILE A 147 2.67 -13.97 3.30
C ILE A 147 3.99 -14.62 3.71
N ALA A 148 3.95 -15.77 4.39
CA ALA A 148 5.15 -16.50 4.77
C ALA A 148 5.99 -16.93 3.56
N THR A 149 5.36 -17.22 2.42
CA THR A 149 6.08 -17.52 1.18
C THR A 149 6.79 -16.28 0.65
N LEU A 150 6.10 -15.13 0.59
CA LEU A 150 6.64 -13.88 0.08
C LEU A 150 7.76 -13.30 0.97
N GLU A 151 7.66 -13.47 2.29
CA GLU A 151 8.72 -13.08 3.24
C GLU A 151 10.05 -13.80 2.99
N ASN A 152 10.06 -14.92 2.25
CA ASN A 152 11.28 -15.64 1.87
C ASN A 152 11.81 -15.23 0.48
N ASP A 153 11.12 -14.38 -0.28
CA ASP A 153 11.65 -13.88 -1.56
C ASP A 153 12.75 -12.83 -1.29
N PRO A 154 13.96 -12.96 -1.89
CA PRO A 154 15.07 -12.04 -1.65
C PRO A 154 14.81 -10.58 -2.06
N VAL A 155 13.78 -10.31 -2.87
CA VAL A 155 13.43 -8.93 -3.30
C VAL A 155 12.48 -8.23 -2.32
N VAL A 156 11.92 -8.98 -1.36
CA VAL A 156 10.93 -8.52 -0.39
C VAL A 156 11.62 -8.14 0.92
N ALA A 157 11.44 -6.90 1.36
CA ALA A 157 11.93 -6.42 2.65
C ALA A 157 10.95 -6.77 3.79
N TYR A 158 9.64 -6.66 3.52
CA TYR A 158 8.58 -7.08 4.44
C TYR A 158 7.27 -7.28 3.67
N VAL A 159 6.36 -8.04 4.27
CA VAL A 159 4.97 -8.14 3.81
C VAL A 159 4.05 -7.99 5.01
N SER A 160 2.93 -7.29 4.83
CA SER A 160 1.91 -7.18 5.87
C SER A 160 0.50 -7.36 5.30
N ARG A 161 -0.46 -7.67 6.18
CA ARG A 161 -1.86 -7.86 5.81
C ARG A 161 -2.54 -6.51 5.58
N GLY A 162 -3.42 -6.41 4.59
CA GLY A 162 -4.36 -5.30 4.47
C GLY A 162 -5.33 -5.26 5.66
N VAL A 163 -5.35 -4.15 6.40
CA VAL A 163 -6.25 -3.94 7.54
C VAL A 163 -7.38 -3.00 7.14
N VAL A 164 -8.62 -3.31 7.56
CA VAL A 164 -9.72 -2.35 7.38
C VAL A 164 -9.52 -1.20 8.37
N PRO A 165 -9.41 0.06 7.91
CA PRO A 165 -9.26 1.19 8.81
C PRO A 165 -10.51 1.35 9.68
N VAL A 166 -10.31 1.44 11.00
CA VAL A 166 -11.40 1.62 11.96
C VAL A 166 -11.75 3.10 12.06
N VAL A 167 -12.73 3.53 11.27
CA VAL A 167 -13.23 4.92 11.27
C VAL A 167 -13.82 5.31 12.63
N ALA A 168 -14.39 4.34 13.37
CA ALA A 168 -14.97 4.56 14.69
C ALA A 168 -13.95 5.01 15.77
N GLY A 169 -12.65 4.86 15.51
CA GLY A 169 -11.58 5.33 16.40
C GLY A 169 -11.06 6.74 16.08
N LEU A 170 -11.54 7.37 15.00
CA LEU A 170 -11.15 8.73 14.67
C LEU A 170 -11.78 9.71 15.66
N PRO A 171 -11.04 10.72 16.14
CA PRO A 171 -11.62 11.73 17.02
C PRO A 171 -12.79 12.43 16.32
N ALA A 172 -13.80 12.83 17.09
CA ALA A 172 -15.11 13.25 16.57
C ALA A 172 -15.02 14.41 15.54
N ASN A 173 -14.00 15.26 15.66
CA ASN A 173 -13.73 16.35 14.72
C ASN A 173 -13.34 15.85 13.31
N VAL A 174 -12.75 14.66 13.19
CA VAL A 174 -12.38 14.04 11.91
C VAL A 174 -13.57 13.28 11.33
N ALA A 175 -14.30 12.53 12.16
CA ALA A 175 -15.48 11.78 11.73
C ALA A 175 -16.59 12.69 11.17
N ALA A 176 -16.83 13.84 11.81
CA ALA A 176 -17.82 14.82 11.35
C ALA A 176 -17.46 15.45 9.99
N SER A 177 -16.16 15.67 9.73
CA SER A 177 -15.69 16.19 8.45
C SER A 177 -15.94 15.19 7.32
N GLN A 178 -15.64 13.91 7.54
CA GLN A 178 -15.82 12.88 6.51
C GLN A 178 -17.30 12.56 6.22
N ALA A 179 -18.16 12.57 7.25
CA ALA A 179 -19.60 12.38 7.06
C ALA A 179 -20.21 13.51 6.22
N SER A 180 -19.80 14.75 6.46
CA SER A 180 -20.26 15.93 5.71
C SER A 180 -19.82 15.91 4.24
N GLU A 181 -18.70 15.26 3.94
CA GLU A 181 -18.17 15.14 2.59
C GLU A 181 -18.89 14.04 1.79
N MET A 182 -19.21 12.90 2.43
CA MET A 182 -20.03 11.86 1.82
C MET A 182 -21.48 12.29 1.55
N GLU A 183 -22.04 13.21 2.34
CA GLU A 183 -23.40 13.73 2.11
C GLU A 183 -23.47 14.68 0.90
N LYS A 184 -22.36 15.35 0.54
CA LYS A 184 -22.29 16.20 -0.67
C LYS A 184 -22.19 15.42 -1.97
N LEU A 185 -21.91 14.12 -1.90
CA LEU A 185 -21.76 13.23 -3.05
C LEU A 185 -23.04 12.46 -3.39
N ARG A 186 -24.15 12.73 -2.69
CA ARG A 186 -25.49 12.19 -2.96
C ARG A 186 -26.39 13.25 -3.59
#